data_AF-A0A936ZK36-F1
#
_entry.id   AF-A0A936ZK36-F1
#
_cell.length_a   1.000
_cell.length_b   1.000
_cell.length_c   1.000
_cell.angle_alpha   90.00
_cell.angle_beta   90.00
_cell.angle_gamma   90.00
#
_symmetry.space_group_name_H-M   'P 1'
#
loop_
_entity.id
_entity.type
_entity.pdbx_description
1 polymer ?
#
loop_
_entity_poly.entity_id
_entity_poly.type
_entity_poly.pdbx_seq_one_letter_code
_entity_poly.pdbx_strand_id
1 'polypeptide(L)'
;MQAEQAHRLSPLASGGRPGRSRLRLPALLVLTALVAACALPTRPSPAPSPSRAPEPAPSTNVSVETPPTPARVRDVAPAPAPAAAAPVAPPAPGQPAAAPPSPVLIALEQAERLRGIGAAELSAEITRLAATPATPLNQLLLALALKQGQQPADSPRVQTLLQAVLANDSVEARGLRALARLLLVQHAQQQRLEEQLERQAQQLRESQRRSDQLSERLEALRALERSMPSRPVR
;
A
#
# COMPACT_ATOMS: atom_id res chain seq x y z
N MET A 1 -63.97 0.15 23.07
CA MET A 1 -63.37 0.67 21.83
C MET A 1 -62.27 1.65 22.21
N GLN A 2 -61.09 1.37 22.79
CA GLN A 2 -60.20 0.19 22.86
C GLN A 2 -59.98 -0.50 21.52
N ALA A 3 -59.03 0.00 20.75
CA ALA A 3 -58.03 -0.75 19.98
C ALA A 3 -57.33 0.21 19.00
N GLU A 4 -56.09 0.57 19.30
CA GLU A 4 -54.96 0.73 18.38
C GLU A 4 -53.89 1.62 19.03
N GLN A 5 -53.32 1.06 20.10
CA GLN A 5 -51.96 1.34 20.50
C GLN A 5 -51.02 0.83 19.40
N ALA A 6 -50.86 1.63 18.35
CA ALA A 6 -49.83 1.40 17.34
C ALA A 6 -48.48 1.86 17.93
N HIS A 7 -47.74 0.88 18.42
CA HIS A 7 -46.30 0.92 18.68
C HIS A 7 -45.53 1.81 17.68
N ARG A 8 -45.26 3.05 18.07
CA ARG A 8 -44.17 3.87 17.50
C ARG A 8 -43.10 4.07 18.57
N LEU A 9 -42.42 2.97 18.91
CA LEU A 9 -41.12 3.02 19.56
C LEU A 9 -40.08 3.01 18.45
N SER A 10 -39.64 4.21 18.08
CA SER A 10 -38.47 4.44 17.23
C SER A 10 -37.22 3.90 17.93
N PRO A 11 -36.47 2.94 17.35
CA PRO A 11 -35.16 2.60 17.89
C PRO A 11 -34.14 3.65 17.45
N LEU A 12 -33.49 4.23 18.45
CA LEU A 12 -32.35 5.13 18.35
C LEU A 12 -31.27 4.55 17.42
N ALA A 13 -30.92 5.35 16.41
CA ALA A 13 -29.78 5.11 15.54
C ALA A 13 -28.47 5.17 16.34
N SER A 14 -28.02 4.01 16.82
CA SER A 14 -26.68 3.81 17.37
C SER A 14 -25.67 3.64 16.24
N GLY A 15 -25.27 4.75 15.63
CA GLY A 15 -24.20 4.81 14.63
C GLY A 15 -22.81 4.72 15.27
N GLY A 16 -22.47 3.56 15.84
CA GLY A 16 -21.12 3.27 16.32
C GLY A 16 -20.19 3.01 15.13
N ARG A 17 -19.38 4.01 14.74
CA ARG A 17 -18.24 3.83 13.82
C ARG A 17 -17.08 3.20 14.59
N PRO A 18 -16.62 1.97 14.30
CA PRO A 18 -15.31 1.55 14.75
C PRO A 18 -14.25 2.27 13.92
N GLY A 19 -13.54 3.20 14.56
CA GLY A 19 -12.30 3.77 14.04
C GLY A 19 -11.33 2.64 13.74
N ARG A 20 -11.02 2.43 12.46
CA ARG A 20 -9.96 1.53 12.03
C ARG A 20 -8.63 2.15 12.41
N SER A 21 -8.12 1.71 13.55
CA SER A 21 -6.78 1.93 14.07
C SER A 21 -5.76 1.72 12.95
N ARG A 22 -5.07 2.81 12.58
CA ARG A 22 -3.87 2.74 11.75
C ARG A 22 -2.78 2.05 12.58
N LEU A 23 -2.72 0.73 12.53
CA LEU A 23 -1.56 -0.02 13.00
C LEU A 23 -0.39 0.32 12.08
N ARG A 24 0.39 1.29 12.55
CA ARG A 24 1.73 1.58 12.08
C ARG A 24 2.52 0.27 12.20
N LEU A 25 2.99 -0.25 11.08
CA LEU A 25 3.96 -1.35 10.99
C LEU A 25 5.38 -0.76 10.86
N PRO A 26 6.09 -0.47 11.96
CA PRO A 26 7.55 -0.44 11.94
C PRO A 26 8.08 -1.60 12.78
N ALA A 27 7.64 -2.83 12.49
CA ALA A 27 8.15 -4.03 13.17
C ALA A 27 8.57 -5.15 12.20
N LEU A 28 8.35 -5.00 10.90
CA LEU A 28 8.64 -6.06 9.92
C LEU A 28 10.04 -5.95 9.26
N LEU A 29 10.88 -5.01 9.69
CA LEU A 29 12.24 -4.84 9.17
C LEU A 29 13.32 -5.59 9.95
N VAL A 30 12.98 -6.30 11.02
CA VAL A 30 13.95 -7.12 11.79
C VAL A 30 13.92 -8.60 11.37
N LEU A 31 12.86 -9.07 10.70
CA LEU A 31 12.69 -10.51 10.42
C LEU A 31 13.16 -10.98 9.03
N THR A 32 13.67 -10.11 8.17
CA THR A 32 14.21 -10.51 6.85
C THR A 32 15.71 -10.86 6.88
N ALA A 33 16.39 -10.67 8.02
CA ALA A 33 17.80 -11.03 8.16
C ALA A 33 18.03 -12.50 8.62
N LEU A 34 16.99 -13.25 8.97
CA LEU A 34 17.13 -14.55 9.65
C LEU A 34 16.93 -15.79 8.75
N VAL A 35 16.83 -15.65 7.43
CA VAL A 35 16.57 -16.81 6.53
C VAL A 35 17.78 -17.19 5.65
N ALA A 36 18.89 -16.45 5.72
CA ALA A 36 20.10 -16.74 4.93
C ALA A 36 21.20 -17.55 5.68
N ALA A 37 20.85 -18.31 6.73
CA ALA A 37 21.86 -18.98 7.58
C ALA A 37 21.50 -20.41 8.05
N CYS A 38 20.68 -21.18 7.32
CA CYS A 38 20.39 -22.58 7.65
C CYS A 38 21.16 -23.60 6.80
N ALA A 39 22.45 -23.36 6.58
CA ALA A 39 23.37 -24.42 6.15
C ALA A 39 24.76 -24.13 6.71
N LEU A 40 25.05 -24.58 7.93
CA LEU A 40 26.39 -24.93 8.46
C LEU A 40 26.27 -25.56 9.87
N PRO A 41 27.18 -26.47 10.24
CA PRO A 41 27.06 -27.33 11.42
C PRO A 41 27.41 -26.62 12.73
N THR A 42 26.81 -27.13 13.80
CA THR A 42 27.00 -26.82 15.22
C THR A 42 28.45 -26.55 15.64
N ARG A 43 28.66 -25.43 16.35
CA ARG A 43 29.84 -25.18 17.19
C ARG A 43 29.40 -24.66 18.57
N PRO A 44 30.01 -25.11 19.68
CA PRO A 44 29.58 -24.76 21.03
C PRO A 44 30.00 -23.33 21.44
N SER A 45 29.12 -22.74 22.25
CA SER A 45 29.17 -21.43 22.87
C SER A 45 30.36 -21.23 23.84
N PRO A 46 30.96 -20.03 23.88
CA PRO A 46 31.58 -19.52 25.09
C PRO A 46 30.76 -18.37 25.73
N ALA A 47 30.79 -18.38 27.06
CA ALA A 47 30.06 -17.60 28.06
C ALA A 47 30.09 -16.05 27.90
N PRO A 48 29.14 -15.33 28.53
CA PRO A 48 28.96 -13.88 28.37
C PRO A 48 29.94 -13.06 29.22
N SER A 49 30.42 -11.94 28.68
CA SER A 49 31.05 -10.87 29.46
C SER A 49 30.27 -9.55 29.27
N PRO A 50 30.24 -8.68 30.30
CA PRO A 50 29.18 -7.70 30.50
C PRO A 50 29.49 -6.29 29.96
N SER A 51 28.40 -5.56 29.71
CA SER A 51 28.18 -4.13 29.95
C SER A 51 29.19 -3.11 29.39
N ARG A 52 28.75 -2.34 28.41
CA ARG A 52 28.98 -0.88 28.43
C ARG A 52 27.89 -0.13 27.66
N ALA A 53 27.01 0.55 28.39
CA ALA A 53 26.30 1.72 27.89
C ALA A 53 27.30 2.86 27.64
N PRO A 54 26.97 3.78 26.73
CA PRO A 54 27.07 5.17 27.15
C PRO A 54 25.83 6.00 26.80
N GLU A 55 25.63 6.94 27.70
CA GLU A 55 24.61 7.97 27.84
C GLU A 55 24.46 8.96 26.65
N PRO A 56 23.41 9.79 26.70
CA PRO A 56 22.95 10.63 25.60
C PRO A 56 23.53 12.08 25.62
N ALA A 57 23.26 12.76 24.50
CA ALA A 57 23.24 14.22 24.28
C ALA A 57 24.62 14.91 24.23
N PRO A 58 24.79 16.06 23.51
CA PRO A 58 23.75 17.05 23.19
C PRO A 58 23.70 17.58 21.75
N SER A 59 22.58 18.25 21.50
CA SER A 59 22.32 19.17 20.42
C SER A 59 23.47 20.14 20.16
N THR A 60 23.78 20.36 18.89
CA THR A 60 24.40 21.61 18.45
C THR A 60 23.68 22.09 17.20
N ASN A 61 22.66 22.93 17.43
CA ASN A 61 22.20 23.87 16.43
C ASN A 61 23.34 24.85 16.16
N VAL A 62 23.70 25.01 14.89
CA VAL A 62 24.44 26.18 14.42
C VAL A 62 23.54 26.89 13.41
N SER A 63 22.86 27.91 13.91
CA SER A 63 22.43 29.06 13.10
C SER A 63 23.63 29.97 12.96
N VAL A 64 24.04 30.25 11.72
CA VAL A 64 24.82 31.44 11.32
C VAL A 64 24.42 31.67 9.86
N GLU A 65 23.47 32.56 9.57
CA GLU A 65 23.61 34.03 9.44
C GLU A 65 23.66 34.43 7.96
N THR A 66 22.59 35.12 7.56
CA THR A 66 22.46 35.94 6.37
C THR A 66 23.50 37.06 6.36
N PRO A 67 23.97 37.46 5.16
CA PRO A 67 24.28 38.87 4.94
C PRO A 67 23.53 39.46 3.73
N PRO A 68 23.47 40.80 3.66
CA PRO A 68 22.37 41.52 3.05
C PRO A 68 22.58 41.93 1.60
N THR A 69 21.44 42.17 0.97
CA THR A 69 21.17 43.01 -0.20
C THR A 69 21.99 44.30 -0.23
N PRO A 70 22.42 44.75 -1.43
CA PRO A 70 22.35 46.17 -1.76
C PRO A 70 21.25 46.41 -2.79
N ALA A 71 20.35 47.31 -2.40
CA ALA A 71 19.33 47.89 -3.25
C ALA A 71 19.95 48.54 -4.49
N ARG A 72 19.40 48.26 -5.68
CA ARG A 72 19.58 49.12 -6.84
C ARG A 72 18.28 49.85 -7.12
N VAL A 73 18.34 51.12 -6.73
CA VAL A 73 17.60 52.31 -7.13
C VAL A 73 16.62 52.09 -8.28
N ARG A 74 15.35 52.40 -8.00
CA ARG A 74 14.31 52.72 -8.99
C ARG A 74 14.65 54.07 -9.62
N ASP A 75 14.94 54.07 -10.90
CA ASP A 75 14.73 55.24 -11.75
C ASP A 75 13.41 55.09 -12.49
N VAL A 76 12.60 56.14 -12.42
CA VAL A 76 11.27 56.30 -13.02
C VAL A 76 11.42 56.90 -14.42
N ALA A 77 10.89 56.17 -15.42
CA ALA A 77 10.20 56.58 -16.66
C ALA A 77 10.88 57.61 -17.62
N PRO A 78 10.78 57.42 -18.96
CA PRO A 78 9.49 57.46 -19.65
C PRO A 78 9.25 56.30 -20.62
N ALA A 79 7.96 56.04 -20.88
CA ALA A 79 7.48 55.13 -21.90
C ALA A 79 7.93 55.54 -23.31
N PRO A 80 8.41 54.61 -24.15
CA PRO A 80 8.22 54.68 -25.58
C PRO A 80 6.95 53.94 -25.99
N ALA A 81 6.29 54.54 -26.97
CA ALA A 81 5.10 54.10 -27.71
C ALA A 81 5.09 52.60 -28.11
N PRO A 82 3.90 52.04 -28.42
CA PRO A 82 3.74 50.62 -28.75
C PRO A 82 4.57 50.26 -29.99
N ALA A 83 5.65 49.52 -29.77
CA ALA A 83 6.36 48.85 -30.85
C ALA A 83 5.41 47.80 -31.43
N ALA A 84 4.98 48.11 -32.65
CA ALA A 84 4.28 47.28 -33.62
C ALA A 84 4.39 45.77 -33.32
N ALA A 85 3.22 45.12 -33.36
CA ALA A 85 3.10 43.68 -33.48
C ALA A 85 4.12 43.15 -34.49
N ALA A 86 5.16 42.48 -33.99
CA ALA A 86 6.01 41.67 -34.83
C ALA A 86 5.09 40.64 -35.51
N PRO A 87 5.11 40.52 -36.85
CA PRO A 87 4.33 39.50 -37.52
C PRO A 87 4.76 38.15 -36.97
N VAL A 88 3.78 37.37 -36.51
CA VAL A 88 3.93 35.96 -36.19
C VAL A 88 4.68 35.28 -37.32
N ALA A 89 5.95 34.95 -37.08
CA ALA A 89 6.74 34.21 -38.05
C ALA A 89 6.04 32.86 -38.28
N PRO A 90 5.83 32.43 -39.54
CA PRO A 90 5.30 31.11 -39.82
C PRO A 90 6.19 30.04 -39.16
N PRO A 91 5.62 28.91 -38.71
CA PRO A 91 6.41 27.83 -38.11
C PRO A 91 7.49 27.40 -39.10
N ALA A 92 8.74 27.34 -38.62
CA ALA A 92 9.85 26.84 -39.41
C ALA A 92 9.50 25.42 -39.93
N PRO A 93 9.61 25.15 -41.24
CA PRO A 93 9.45 23.80 -41.76
C PRO A 93 10.54 22.92 -41.14
N GLY A 94 10.16 21.99 -40.27
CA GLY A 94 11.07 20.99 -39.71
C GLY A 94 11.10 20.86 -38.19
N GLN A 95 10.31 21.61 -37.40
CA GLN A 95 10.08 21.20 -36.02
C GLN A 95 9.09 20.02 -36.02
N PRO A 96 9.52 18.81 -35.61
CA PRO A 96 8.59 17.69 -35.48
C PRO A 96 7.53 18.08 -34.46
N ALA A 97 6.25 18.03 -34.87
CA ALA A 97 5.14 18.12 -33.95
C ALA A 97 5.38 17.11 -32.82
N ALA A 98 5.27 17.55 -31.57
CA ALA A 98 5.42 16.66 -30.42
C ALA A 98 4.49 15.46 -30.60
N ALA A 99 5.06 14.26 -30.67
CA ALA A 99 4.27 13.04 -30.83
C ALA A 99 3.28 12.91 -29.66
N PRO A 100 2.06 12.40 -29.89
CA PRO A 100 1.12 12.17 -28.80
C PRO A 100 1.75 11.25 -27.75
N PRO A 101 1.48 11.47 -26.45
CA PRO A 101 2.05 10.67 -25.38
C PRO A 101 1.69 9.19 -25.55
N SER A 102 2.68 8.32 -25.36
CA SER A 102 2.48 6.88 -25.45
C SER A 102 1.45 6.41 -24.42
N PRO A 103 0.44 5.60 -24.80
CA PRO A 103 -0.58 5.13 -23.87
C PRO A 103 0.00 4.25 -22.76
N VAL A 104 1.13 3.59 -23.03
CA VAL A 104 1.89 2.84 -22.02
C VAL A 104 2.50 3.78 -20.97
N LEU A 105 3.08 4.91 -21.40
CA LEU A 105 3.65 5.88 -20.47
C LEU A 105 2.57 6.48 -19.57
N ILE A 106 1.41 6.84 -20.13
CA ILE A 106 0.25 7.32 -19.34
C ILE A 106 -0.15 6.27 -18.29
N ALA A 107 -0.24 4.99 -18.68
CA ALA A 107 -0.58 3.92 -17.76
C ALA A 107 0.46 3.73 -16.64
N LEU A 108 1.75 3.86 -16.96
CA LEU A 108 2.82 3.78 -15.97
C LEU A 108 2.79 4.97 -15.02
N GLU A 109 2.71 6.20 -15.54
CA GLU A 109 2.59 7.43 -14.73
C GLU A 109 1.39 7.36 -13.78
N GLN A 110 0.23 6.89 -14.26
CA GLN A 110 -0.93 6.66 -13.40
C GLN A 110 -0.61 5.62 -12.32
N ALA A 111 0.02 4.49 -12.67
CA ALA A 111 0.41 3.49 -11.68
C ALA A 111 1.35 4.07 -10.60
N GLU A 112 2.27 4.95 -10.99
CA GLU A 112 3.16 5.62 -10.04
C GLU A 112 2.40 6.58 -9.12
N ARG A 113 1.52 7.40 -9.70
CA ARG A 113 0.67 8.34 -8.95
C ARG A 113 -0.21 7.60 -7.94
N LEU A 114 -0.85 6.50 -8.36
CA LEU A 114 -1.73 5.70 -7.52
C LEU A 114 -1.02 5.15 -6.26
N ARG A 115 0.31 4.95 -6.29
CA ARG A 115 1.07 4.50 -5.12
C ARG A 115 1.13 5.55 -3.99
N GLY A 116 1.00 6.83 -4.31
CA GLY A 116 1.13 7.93 -3.36
C GLY A 116 -0.18 8.47 -2.79
N ILE A 117 -1.33 8.15 -3.39
CA ILE A 117 -2.62 8.73 -3.00
C ILE A 117 -3.26 8.00 -1.81
N GLY A 118 -4.09 8.72 -1.06
CA GLY A 118 -4.82 8.15 0.08
C GLY A 118 -6.00 7.27 -0.34
N ALA A 119 -6.51 6.44 0.58
CA ALA A 119 -7.64 5.54 0.31
C ALA A 119 -8.93 6.26 -0.15
N ALA A 120 -9.23 7.44 0.41
CA ALA A 120 -10.38 8.24 0.00
C ALA A 120 -10.23 8.77 -1.43
N GLU A 121 -9.06 9.31 -1.76
CA GLU A 121 -8.74 9.80 -3.11
C GLU A 121 -8.74 8.66 -4.13
N LEU A 122 -8.22 7.50 -3.76
CA LEU A 122 -8.26 6.30 -4.60
C LEU A 122 -9.70 5.88 -4.92
N SER A 123 -10.60 5.90 -3.93
CA SER A 123 -12.00 5.57 -4.15
C SER A 123 -12.71 6.58 -5.07
N ALA A 124 -12.37 7.87 -4.96
CA ALA A 124 -12.87 8.90 -5.85
C ALA A 124 -12.35 8.71 -7.28
N GLU A 125 -11.08 8.36 -7.44
CA GLU A 125 -10.46 8.09 -8.73
C GLU A 125 -11.06 6.86 -9.42
N ILE A 126 -11.30 5.78 -8.67
CA ILE A 126 -11.99 4.58 -9.18
C ILE A 126 -13.39 4.95 -9.69
N THR A 127 -14.13 5.77 -8.93
CA THR A 127 -15.47 6.23 -9.32
C THR A 127 -15.42 7.09 -10.59
N ARG A 128 -14.46 8.03 -10.66
CA ARG A 128 -14.22 8.88 -11.83
C ARG A 128 -13.89 8.05 -13.07
N LEU A 129 -12.97 7.09 -12.96
CA LEU A 129 -12.56 6.22 -14.07
C LEU A 129 -13.70 5.28 -14.50
N ALA A 130 -14.51 4.79 -13.56
CA ALA A 130 -15.67 3.95 -13.87
C ALA A 130 -16.79 4.71 -14.61
N ALA A 131 -16.91 6.03 -14.39
CA ALA A 131 -17.86 6.89 -15.11
C ALA A 131 -17.33 7.34 -16.49
N THR A 132 -16.03 7.15 -16.76
CA THR A 132 -15.40 7.53 -18.03
C THR A 132 -15.71 6.47 -19.10
N PRO A 133 -15.85 6.82 -20.39
CA PRO A 133 -16.07 5.84 -21.46
C PRO A 133 -15.02 4.73 -21.46
N ALA A 134 -15.48 3.50 -21.70
CA ALA A 134 -14.69 2.28 -21.59
C ALA A 134 -13.74 2.08 -22.78
N THR A 135 -12.79 3.00 -22.98
CA THR A 135 -11.68 2.83 -23.92
C THR A 135 -10.65 1.83 -23.38
N PRO A 136 -9.80 1.21 -24.23
CA PRO A 136 -8.78 0.27 -23.77
C PRO A 136 -7.84 0.87 -22.71
N LEU A 137 -7.45 2.13 -22.89
CA LEU A 137 -6.65 2.85 -21.91
C LEU A 137 -7.42 3.05 -20.60
N ASN A 138 -8.66 3.56 -20.63
CA ASN A 138 -9.44 3.79 -19.40
C ASN A 138 -9.74 2.49 -18.64
N GLN A 139 -10.00 1.39 -19.33
CA GLN A 139 -10.15 0.06 -18.72
C GLN A 139 -8.88 -0.38 -18.01
N LEU A 140 -7.71 -0.15 -18.62
CA LEU A 140 -6.41 -0.44 -18.03
C LEU A 140 -6.13 0.45 -16.80
N LEU A 141 -6.41 1.76 -16.89
CA LEU A 141 -6.23 2.70 -15.77
C LEU A 141 -7.16 2.34 -14.59
N LEU A 142 -8.41 1.98 -14.87
CA LEU A 142 -9.35 1.51 -13.85
C LEU A 142 -8.86 0.21 -13.20
N ALA A 143 -8.35 -0.74 -13.99
CA ALA A 143 -7.77 -1.97 -13.46
C ALA A 143 -6.56 -1.69 -12.54
N LEU A 144 -5.69 -0.75 -12.91
CA LEU A 144 -4.57 -0.31 -12.07
C LEU A 144 -5.05 0.33 -10.75
N ALA A 145 -6.08 1.17 -10.79
CA ALA A 145 -6.66 1.78 -9.60
C ALA A 145 -7.30 0.74 -8.65
N LEU A 146 -8.05 -0.23 -9.20
CA LEU A 146 -8.63 -1.33 -8.41
C LEU A 146 -7.53 -2.21 -7.79
N LYS A 147 -6.48 -2.54 -8.55
CA LYS A 147 -5.32 -3.27 -8.02
C LYS A 147 -4.64 -2.52 -6.88
N GLN A 148 -4.55 -1.18 -6.91
CA GLN A 148 -3.92 -0.43 -5.82
C GLN A 148 -4.68 -0.58 -4.49
N GLY A 149 -6.01 -0.69 -4.52
CA GLY A 149 -6.84 -0.83 -3.32
C GLY A 149 -6.84 -2.23 -2.70
N GLN A 150 -6.41 -3.23 -3.47
CA GLN A 150 -6.32 -4.64 -3.08
C GLN A 150 -7.53 -5.15 -2.27
N GLN A 151 -8.74 -4.82 -2.73
CA GLN A 151 -9.95 -5.39 -2.15
C GLN A 151 -10.25 -6.73 -2.80
N PRO A 152 -10.48 -7.81 -2.02
CA PRO A 152 -10.70 -9.14 -2.58
C PRO A 152 -11.95 -9.20 -3.49
N ALA A 153 -12.96 -8.37 -3.19
CA ALA A 153 -14.17 -8.25 -4.01
C ALA A 153 -13.91 -7.72 -5.43
N ASP A 154 -12.82 -6.98 -5.65
CA ASP A 154 -12.49 -6.37 -6.94
C ASP A 154 -11.58 -7.26 -7.81
N SER A 155 -11.05 -8.35 -7.28
CA SER A 155 -10.18 -9.30 -8.00
C SER A 155 -10.76 -9.80 -9.34
N PRO A 156 -12.02 -10.29 -9.42
CA PRO A 156 -12.59 -10.71 -10.70
C PRO A 156 -12.84 -9.54 -11.66
N ARG A 157 -13.12 -8.34 -11.11
CA ARG A 157 -13.34 -7.13 -11.91
C ARG A 157 -12.06 -6.67 -12.59
N VAL A 158 -10.92 -6.76 -11.90
CA VAL A 158 -9.59 -6.49 -12.50
C VAL A 158 -9.33 -7.43 -13.67
N GLN A 159 -9.55 -8.74 -13.48
CA GLN A 159 -9.29 -9.73 -14.53
C GLN A 159 -10.17 -9.50 -15.76
N THR A 160 -11.45 -9.22 -15.57
CA THR A 160 -12.39 -8.95 -16.67
C THR A 160 -12.01 -7.69 -17.46
N LEU A 161 -11.61 -6.60 -16.78
CA LEU A 161 -11.13 -5.39 -17.45
C LEU A 161 -9.87 -5.65 -18.27
N LEU A 162 -8.88 -6.35 -17.72
CA LEU A 162 -7.63 -6.64 -18.43
C LEU A 162 -7.87 -7.59 -19.62
N GLN A 163 -8.76 -8.58 -19.48
CA GLN A 163 -9.15 -9.45 -20.59
C GLN A 163 -9.89 -8.69 -21.69
N ALA A 164 -10.75 -7.73 -21.35
CA ALA A 164 -11.42 -6.88 -22.33
C ALA A 164 -10.43 -6.04 -23.16
N VAL A 165 -9.36 -5.52 -22.54
CA VAL A 165 -8.27 -4.83 -23.25
C VAL A 165 -7.56 -5.78 -24.22
N LEU A 166 -7.32 -7.03 -23.82
CA LEU A 166 -6.68 -8.03 -24.68
C LEU A 166 -7.56 -8.46 -25.87
N ALA A 167 -8.88 -8.54 -25.66
CA ALA A 167 -9.84 -8.91 -26.68
C ALA A 167 -10.12 -7.79 -27.70
N ASN A 168 -9.75 -6.54 -27.39
CA ASN A 168 -9.97 -5.41 -28.28
C ASN A 168 -8.90 -5.33 -29.39
N ASP A 169 -9.33 -5.20 -30.66
CA ASP A 169 -8.46 -5.19 -31.85
C ASP A 169 -8.03 -3.81 -32.37
N SER A 170 -8.45 -2.74 -31.68
CA SER A 170 -8.02 -1.38 -32.01
C SER A 170 -6.49 -1.20 -31.97
N VAL A 171 -6.00 -0.20 -32.71
CA VAL A 171 -4.56 0.15 -32.74
C VAL A 171 -4.06 0.52 -31.33
N GLU A 172 -4.88 1.25 -30.57
CA GLU A 172 -4.60 1.61 -29.18
C GLU A 172 -4.47 0.37 -28.29
N ALA A 173 -5.44 -0.55 -28.36
CA ALA A 173 -5.40 -1.80 -27.59
C ALA A 173 -4.14 -2.62 -27.91
N ARG A 174 -3.77 -2.73 -29.20
CA ARG A 174 -2.56 -3.43 -29.63
C ARG A 174 -1.29 -2.92 -28.94
N GLY A 175 -1.15 -1.61 -28.75
CA GLY A 175 -0.04 -1.00 -28.02
C GLY A 175 -0.02 -1.34 -26.52
N LEU A 176 -1.17 -1.63 -25.92
CA LEU A 176 -1.33 -1.93 -24.50
C LEU A 176 -1.30 -3.43 -24.17
N ARG A 177 -1.43 -4.33 -25.17
CA ARG A 177 -1.56 -5.78 -24.96
C ARG A 177 -0.42 -6.39 -24.13
N ALA A 178 0.83 -5.99 -24.40
CA ALA A 178 1.98 -6.53 -23.67
C ALA A 178 1.89 -6.20 -22.17
N LEU A 179 1.53 -4.95 -21.83
CA LEU A 179 1.35 -4.51 -20.46
C LEU A 179 0.16 -5.21 -19.80
N ALA A 180 -0.99 -5.33 -20.48
CA ALA A 180 -2.16 -6.02 -19.95
C ALA A 180 -1.89 -7.51 -19.65
N ARG A 181 -1.14 -8.21 -20.51
CA ARG A 181 -0.71 -9.61 -20.25
C ARG A 181 0.19 -9.71 -19.03
N LEU A 182 1.18 -8.82 -18.90
CA LEU A 182 2.07 -8.79 -17.75
C LEU A 182 1.27 -8.58 -16.45
N LEU A 183 0.33 -7.64 -16.45
CA LEU A 183 -0.50 -7.33 -15.29
C LEU A 183 -1.42 -8.49 -14.88
N LEU A 184 -1.94 -9.26 -15.83
CA LEU A 184 -2.72 -10.48 -15.56
C LEU A 184 -1.88 -11.54 -14.87
N VAL A 185 -0.66 -11.81 -15.39
CA VAL A 185 0.25 -12.77 -14.78
C VAL A 185 0.62 -12.35 -13.37
N GLN A 186 0.95 -11.07 -13.17
CA GLN A 186 1.26 -10.52 -11.85
C GLN A 186 0.07 -10.65 -10.89
N HIS A 187 -1.14 -10.36 -11.36
CA HIS A 187 -2.35 -10.47 -10.54
C HIS A 187 -2.59 -11.92 -10.09
N ALA A 188 -2.47 -12.89 -11.00
CA ALA A 188 -2.61 -14.30 -10.67
C ALA A 188 -1.53 -14.78 -9.67
N GLN A 189 -0.29 -14.33 -9.84
CA GLN A 189 0.79 -14.62 -8.89
C GLN A 189 0.49 -14.07 -7.49
N GLN A 190 -0.04 -12.85 -7.42
CA GLN A 190 -0.42 -12.24 -6.16
C GLN A 190 -1.50 -13.03 -5.43
N GLN A 191 -2.57 -13.44 -6.14
CA GLN A 191 -3.64 -14.26 -5.53
C GLN A 191 -3.09 -15.59 -4.97
N ARG A 192 -2.19 -16.26 -5.71
CA ARG A 192 -1.54 -17.48 -5.24
C ARG A 192 -0.72 -17.27 -3.97
N LEU A 193 -0.03 -16.13 -3.86
CA LEU A 193 0.75 -15.79 -2.66
C LEU A 193 -0.17 -15.50 -1.47
N GLU A 194 -1.28 -14.78 -1.68
CA GLU A 194 -2.29 -14.52 -0.65
C GLU A 194 -2.88 -15.83 -0.11
N GLU A 195 -3.26 -16.76 -0.99
CA GLU A 195 -3.74 -18.09 -0.59
C GLU A 195 -2.71 -18.88 0.23
N GLN A 196 -1.41 -18.79 -0.13
CA GLN A 196 -0.35 -19.45 0.62
C GLN A 196 -0.17 -18.85 2.02
N LEU A 197 -0.23 -17.52 2.13
CA LEU A 197 -0.16 -16.82 3.41
C LEU A 197 -1.35 -17.20 4.31
N GLU A 198 -2.55 -17.30 3.75
CA GLU A 198 -3.73 -17.74 4.50
C GLU A 198 -3.59 -19.17 5.03
N ARG A 199 -3.09 -20.10 4.21
CA ARG A 199 -2.82 -21.49 4.63
C ARG A 199 -1.78 -21.55 5.74
N GLN A 200 -0.69 -20.79 5.62
CA GLN A 200 0.34 -20.70 6.66
C GLN A 200 -0.21 -20.12 7.96
N ALA A 201 -1.03 -19.06 7.89
CA ALA A 201 -1.66 -18.48 9.06
C ALA A 201 -2.60 -19.45 9.77
N GLN A 202 -3.31 -20.31 9.03
CA GLN A 202 -4.14 -21.37 9.60
C GLN A 202 -3.29 -22.45 10.30
N GLN A 203 -2.22 -22.91 9.66
CA GLN A 203 -1.29 -23.88 10.25
C GLN A 203 -0.67 -23.37 11.55
N LEU A 204 -0.25 -22.11 11.59
CA LEU A 204 0.30 -21.48 12.80
C LEU A 204 -0.70 -21.44 13.96
N ARG A 205 -1.97 -21.12 13.68
CA ARG A 205 -3.02 -21.13 14.70
C ARG A 205 -3.29 -22.54 15.21
N GLU A 206 -3.28 -23.52 14.34
CA GLU A 206 -3.47 -24.92 14.72
C GLU A 206 -2.28 -25.45 15.54
N SER A 207 -1.04 -25.15 15.14
CA SER A 207 0.14 -25.53 15.91
C SER A 207 0.15 -24.88 17.28
N GLN A 208 -0.25 -23.60 17.37
CA GLN A 208 -0.37 -22.92 18.67
C GLN A 208 -1.37 -23.63 19.59
N ARG A 209 -2.56 -23.97 19.08
CA ARG A 209 -3.58 -24.71 19.85
C ARG A 209 -3.06 -26.06 20.35
N ARG A 210 -2.30 -26.78 19.54
CA ARG A 210 -1.69 -28.06 19.95
C ARG A 210 -0.64 -27.83 21.05
N SER A 211 0.18 -26.79 20.94
CA SER A 211 1.16 -26.42 21.98
C SER A 211 0.49 -26.04 23.30
N ASP A 212 -0.61 -25.29 23.25
CA ASP A 212 -1.38 -24.92 24.45
C ASP A 212 -1.97 -26.17 25.12
N GLN A 213 -2.58 -27.07 24.33
CA GLN A 213 -3.10 -28.36 24.84
C GLN A 213 -2.02 -29.24 25.47
N LEU A 214 -0.83 -29.29 24.87
CA LEU A 214 0.30 -30.03 25.45
C LEU A 214 0.81 -29.39 26.74
N SER A 215 0.81 -28.06 26.80
CA SER A 215 1.20 -27.30 28.00
C SER A 215 0.23 -27.54 29.15
N GLU A 216 -1.08 -27.48 28.89
CA GLU A 216 -2.12 -27.81 29.87
C GLU A 216 -1.97 -29.23 30.41
N ARG A 217 -1.67 -30.21 29.55
CA ARG A 217 -1.42 -31.60 29.98
C ARG A 217 -0.17 -31.71 30.87
N LEU A 218 0.92 -31.03 30.51
CA LEU A 218 2.13 -31.01 31.33
C LEU A 218 1.87 -30.36 32.69
N GLU A 219 1.10 -29.28 32.74
CA GLU A 219 0.71 -28.62 33.98
C GLU A 219 -0.19 -29.51 34.85
N ALA A 220 -1.15 -30.22 34.24
CA ALA A 220 -1.99 -31.19 34.93
C ALA A 220 -1.15 -32.34 35.53
N LEU A 221 -0.17 -32.87 34.79
CA LEU A 221 0.75 -33.90 35.28
C LEU A 221 1.60 -33.38 36.45
N ARG A 222 2.16 -32.16 36.33
CA ARG A 222 2.91 -31.52 37.43
C ARG A 222 2.06 -31.29 38.67
N ALA A 223 0.77 -30.98 38.51
CA ALA A 223 -0.15 -30.84 39.63
C ALA A 223 -0.40 -32.19 40.33
N LEU A 224 -0.56 -33.28 39.55
CA LEU A 224 -0.66 -34.63 40.10
C LEU A 224 0.60 -35.02 40.88
N GLU A 225 1.78 -34.76 40.33
CA GLU A 225 3.06 -35.02 41.00
C GLU A 225 3.17 -34.30 42.36
N ARG A 226 2.73 -33.03 42.45
CA ARG A 226 2.71 -32.29 43.73
C ARG A 226 1.68 -32.81 44.72
N SER A 227 0.60 -33.40 44.24
CA SER A 227 -0.48 -33.92 45.08
C SER A 227 -0.22 -35.34 45.60
N MET A 228 0.76 -36.06 45.05
CA MET A 228 1.12 -37.40 45.52
C MET A 228 1.86 -37.29 46.86
N PRO A 229 1.38 -37.94 47.94
CA PRO A 229 1.97 -37.79 49.26
C PRO A 229 3.40 -38.34 49.27
N SER A 230 4.37 -37.52 49.70
CA SER A 230 5.73 -37.98 49.95
C SER A 230 5.68 -39.03 51.06
N ARG A 231 5.95 -40.30 50.74
CA ARG A 231 6.06 -41.37 51.72
C ARG A 231 7.09 -40.95 52.78
N PRO A 232 6.71 -40.78 54.06
CA PRO A 232 7.67 -40.40 55.09
C PRO A 232 8.68 -41.54 55.24
N VAL A 233 9.96 -41.18 55.12
CA VAL A 233 11.09 -42.09 55.39
C VAL A 233 11.08 -42.34 56.90
N ARG A 234 10.81 -43.57 57.30
CA ARG A 234 10.93 -44.08 58.67
C ARG A 234 12.16 -44.96 58.77
#